data_AF-A0A447QJB6-F1
#
_entry.id   AF-A0A447QJB6-F1
#
_cell.length_a   1.000
_cell.length_b   1.000
_cell.length_c   1.000
_cell.angle_alpha   90.00
_cell.angle_beta   90.00
_cell.angle_gamma   90.00
#
_symmetry.space_group_name_H-M   'P 1'
#
loop_
_entity.id
_entity.type
_entity.pdbx_description
1 polymer ?
#
loop_
_entity_poly.entity_id
_entity_poly.type
_entity_poly.pdbx_seq_one_letter_code
_entity_poly.pdbx_strand_id
1 'polypeptide(L)'
;MRKYVLLTCALLLPLSSLAMSSASSLQKNKDAAAAYCDAQFSVVKNAWSESNDDENIARSIVQLEDKGYQLADFGIDKEEYARDLKTAIAGVRDNKAAYHNQQEEFNRSLVVQIEACKVQAEHRLNAK
;
A
#
# COMPACT_ATOMS: atom_id res chain seq x y z
N MET A 1 -27.46 25.21 -61.23
CA MET A 1 -28.36 24.55 -60.24
C MET A 1 -28.11 23.05 -60.36
N ARG A 2 -27.71 22.25 -59.38
CA ARG A 2 -27.72 22.24 -57.92
C ARG A 2 -26.53 21.32 -57.53
N LYS A 3 -25.54 21.78 -56.77
CA LYS A 3 -24.47 20.92 -56.23
C LYS A 3 -24.70 20.83 -54.73
N TYR A 4 -25.23 19.70 -54.26
CA TYR A 4 -25.33 19.42 -52.83
C TYR A 4 -24.03 18.77 -52.37
N VAL A 5 -23.10 19.61 -51.90
CA VAL A 5 -21.99 19.19 -51.06
C VAL A 5 -22.55 19.13 -49.64
N LEU A 6 -22.85 17.93 -49.16
CA LEU A 6 -23.03 17.66 -47.74
C LEU A 6 -22.00 16.62 -47.34
N LEU A 7 -20.79 17.11 -47.06
CA LEU A 7 -19.74 16.34 -46.41
C LEU A 7 -19.38 17.05 -45.10
N THR A 8 -20.35 17.07 -44.17
CA THR A 8 -20.15 17.51 -42.78
C THR A 8 -20.25 16.29 -41.89
N CYS A 9 -19.17 15.50 -41.80
CA CYS A 9 -19.03 14.47 -40.78
C CYS A 9 -17.56 14.08 -40.61
N ALA A 10 -16.74 14.96 -40.02
CA ALA A 10 -15.38 14.61 -39.62
C ALA A 10 -14.82 15.53 -38.52
N LEU A 11 -15.66 15.99 -37.60
CA LEU A 11 -15.21 16.66 -36.37
C LEU A 11 -15.82 15.96 -35.14
N LEU A 12 -15.58 14.65 -35.03
CA LEU A 12 -15.56 13.98 -33.74
C LEU A 12 -14.09 13.81 -33.36
N LEU A 13 -13.54 14.88 -32.78
CA LEU A 13 -12.27 14.83 -32.06
C LEU A 13 -12.34 13.71 -31.02
N PRO A 14 -11.32 12.84 -30.90
CA PRO A 14 -11.29 11.78 -29.91
C PRO A 14 -10.99 12.39 -28.54
N LEU A 15 -12.02 12.93 -27.87
CA LEU A 15 -11.94 13.42 -26.49
C LEU A 15 -11.86 12.28 -25.45
N SER A 16 -11.84 11.01 -25.88
CA SER A 16 -11.84 9.83 -25.01
C SER A 16 -10.45 9.39 -24.54
N SER A 17 -9.36 10.01 -24.99
CA SER A 17 -7.99 9.56 -24.65
C SER A 17 -7.44 10.15 -23.34
N LEU A 18 -8.06 11.20 -22.78
CA LEU A 18 -7.50 11.93 -21.63
C LEU A 18 -8.01 11.45 -20.26
N ALA A 19 -9.12 10.70 -20.20
CA ALA A 19 -9.71 10.24 -18.94
C ALA A 19 -9.11 8.91 -18.41
N MET A 20 -8.33 8.20 -19.23
CA MET A 20 -7.85 6.85 -18.89
C MET A 20 -6.55 6.84 -18.08
N SER A 21 -5.72 7.88 -18.22
CA SER A 21 -4.40 7.95 -17.59
C SER A 21 -4.44 8.22 -16.09
N SER A 22 -5.44 8.95 -15.59
CA SER A 22 -5.61 9.23 -14.16
C SER A 22 -6.28 8.07 -13.41
N ALA A 23 -7.17 7.33 -14.06
CA ALA A 23 -7.80 6.16 -13.46
C ALA A 23 -6.78 5.04 -13.21
N SER A 24 -5.83 4.84 -14.15
CA SER A 24 -4.77 3.83 -14.00
C SER A 24 -3.73 4.22 -12.94
N SER A 25 -3.40 5.51 -12.79
CA SER A 25 -2.48 5.96 -11.74
C SER A 25 -3.09 5.84 -10.34
N LEU A 26 -4.39 6.15 -10.18
CA LEU A 26 -5.09 5.99 -8.90
C LEU A 26 -5.16 4.52 -8.47
N GLN A 27 -5.47 3.61 -9.40
CA GLN A 27 -5.47 2.18 -9.10
C GLN A 27 -4.06 1.68 -8.73
N LYS A 28 -3.02 2.10 -9.46
CA LYS A 28 -1.62 1.77 -9.12
C LYS A 28 -1.25 2.23 -7.70
N ASN A 29 -1.66 3.43 -7.30
CA ASN A 29 -1.38 3.97 -5.97
C ASN A 29 -2.12 3.19 -4.87
N LYS A 30 -3.36 2.78 -5.13
CA LYS A 30 -4.10 1.89 -4.23
C LYS A 30 -3.42 0.54 -4.06
N ASP A 31 -2.95 -0.06 -5.15
CA ASP A 31 -2.24 -1.35 -5.12
C ASP A 31 -0.89 -1.23 -4.40
N ALA A 32 -0.17 -0.12 -4.60
CA ALA A 32 1.09 0.20 -3.91
C ALA A 32 0.85 0.35 -2.39
N ALA A 33 -0.17 1.11 -2.00
CA ALA A 33 -0.56 1.29 -0.60
C ALA A 33 -0.89 -0.05 0.07
N ALA A 34 -1.66 -0.92 -0.61
CA ALA A 34 -1.95 -2.25 -0.13
C ALA A 34 -0.68 -3.10 0.04
N ALA A 35 0.20 -3.13 -0.96
CA ALA A 35 1.46 -3.86 -0.89
C ALA A 35 2.33 -3.42 0.30
N TYR A 36 2.47 -2.12 0.51
CA TYR A 36 3.27 -1.54 1.59
C TYR A 36 2.70 -1.83 2.97
N CYS A 37 1.39 -1.65 3.16
CA CYS A 37 0.74 -1.90 4.44
C CYS A 37 0.71 -3.39 4.77
N ASP A 38 0.37 -4.26 3.81
CA ASP A 38 0.37 -5.70 4.05
C ASP A 38 1.77 -6.22 4.44
N ALA A 39 2.83 -5.73 3.79
CA ALA A 39 4.21 -6.10 4.10
C ALA A 39 4.61 -5.71 5.54
N GLN A 40 4.33 -4.48 5.97
CA GLN A 40 4.64 -4.04 7.34
C GLN A 40 3.85 -4.81 8.39
N PHE A 41 2.54 -4.95 8.18
CA PHE A 41 1.68 -5.58 9.18
C PHE A 41 1.84 -7.09 9.23
N SER A 42 2.41 -7.72 8.19
CA SER A 42 2.93 -9.08 8.25
C SER A 42 4.02 -9.22 9.32
N VAL A 43 4.97 -8.28 9.38
CA VAL A 43 6.02 -8.26 10.41
C VAL A 43 5.42 -8.09 11.81
N VAL A 44 4.53 -7.11 11.97
CA VAL A 44 3.85 -6.84 13.25
C VAL A 44 3.04 -8.05 13.71
N LYS A 45 2.37 -8.75 12.79
CA LYS A 45 1.64 -9.97 13.09
C LYS A 45 2.57 -11.10 13.52
N ASN A 46 3.67 -11.32 12.80
CA ASN A 46 4.63 -12.38 13.10
C ASN A 46 5.34 -12.16 14.44
N ALA A 47 5.54 -10.90 14.85
CA ALA A 47 6.12 -10.53 16.15
C ALA A 47 5.41 -11.15 17.36
N TRP A 48 4.13 -11.53 17.20
CA TRP A 48 3.37 -12.22 18.22
C TRP A 48 3.96 -13.59 18.58
N SER A 49 4.44 -14.34 17.60
CA SER A 49 4.86 -15.73 17.74
C SER A 49 6.33 -15.97 17.44
N GLU A 50 6.97 -15.11 16.67
CA GLU A 50 8.33 -15.28 16.18
C GLU A 50 9.30 -14.33 16.88
N SER A 51 10.56 -14.75 17.00
CA SER A 51 11.65 -13.99 17.61
C SER A 51 12.68 -13.45 16.62
N ASN A 52 12.65 -13.89 15.35
CA ASN A 52 13.64 -13.49 14.34
C ASN A 52 13.22 -12.19 13.62
N ASP A 53 13.40 -11.06 14.29
CA ASP A 53 12.92 -9.75 13.83
C ASP A 53 13.59 -9.28 12.54
N ASP A 54 14.92 -9.36 12.50
CA ASP A 54 15.70 -8.88 11.36
C ASP A 54 15.38 -9.69 10.09
N GLU A 55 15.17 -11.00 10.22
CA GLU A 55 14.74 -11.83 9.09
C GLU A 55 13.32 -11.48 8.64
N ASN A 56 12.38 -11.28 9.57
CA ASN A 56 11.01 -10.90 9.24
C ASN A 56 10.94 -9.54 8.55
N ILE A 57 11.72 -8.56 9.01
CA ILE A 57 11.84 -7.24 8.38
C ILE A 57 12.46 -7.36 6.98
N ALA A 58 13.55 -8.13 6.82
CA ALA A 58 14.15 -8.34 5.52
C ALA A 58 13.16 -9.00 4.54
N ARG A 59 12.39 -9.98 5.01
CA ARG A 59 11.35 -10.66 4.24
C ARG A 59 10.22 -9.72 3.81
N SER A 60 9.83 -8.75 4.63
CA SER A 60 8.79 -7.80 4.25
C SER A 60 9.25 -6.84 3.14
N ILE A 61 10.54 -6.47 3.13
CA ILE A 61 11.11 -5.69 2.04
C ILE A 61 11.07 -6.51 0.74
N VAL A 62 11.48 -7.77 0.77
CA VAL A 62 11.40 -8.68 -0.40
C VAL A 62 9.95 -8.85 -0.86
N GLN A 63 8.98 -9.02 0.05
CA GLN A 63 7.56 -9.11 -0.30
C GLN A 63 7.04 -7.85 -1.01
N LEU A 64 7.55 -6.68 -0.67
CA LEU A 64 7.21 -5.43 -1.33
C LEU A 64 7.85 -5.37 -2.73
N GLU A 65 9.13 -5.74 -2.84
CA GLU A 65 9.90 -5.80 -4.09
C GLU A 65 9.31 -6.81 -5.09
N ASP A 66 8.87 -7.98 -4.62
CA ASP A 66 8.19 -9.01 -5.43
C ASP A 66 6.87 -8.51 -6.03
N LYS A 67 6.21 -7.55 -5.36
CA LYS A 67 5.02 -6.87 -5.88
C LYS A 67 5.35 -5.70 -6.82
N GLY A 68 6.63 -5.45 -7.08
CA GLY A 68 7.10 -4.40 -7.99
C GLY A 68 7.22 -3.02 -7.36
N TYR A 69 7.27 -2.93 -6.03
CA TYR A 69 7.37 -1.66 -5.30
C TYR A 69 8.64 -1.61 -4.45
N GLN A 70 9.16 -0.41 -4.23
CA GLN A 70 10.32 -0.15 -3.38
C GLN A 70 9.94 0.79 -2.24
N LEU A 71 10.64 0.72 -1.10
CA LEU A 71 10.41 1.64 0.03
C LEU A 71 10.53 3.12 -0.39
N ALA A 72 11.42 3.41 -1.34
CA ALA A 72 11.61 4.75 -1.89
C ALA A 72 10.34 5.31 -2.58
N ASP A 73 9.47 4.45 -3.12
CA ASP A 73 8.18 4.86 -3.69
C ASP A 73 7.27 5.52 -2.63
N PHE A 74 7.48 5.18 -1.36
CA PHE A 74 6.78 5.72 -0.20
C PHE A 74 7.57 6.84 0.50
N GLY A 75 8.78 7.15 0.02
CA GLY A 75 9.66 8.17 0.61
C GLY A 75 10.33 7.71 1.91
N ILE A 76 10.57 6.40 2.03
CA ILE A 76 11.09 5.76 3.24
C ILE A 76 12.38 5.02 2.88
N ASP A 77 13.41 5.14 3.72
CA ASP A 77 14.65 4.38 3.57
C ASP A 77 14.63 3.07 4.40
N LYS A 78 15.61 2.18 4.15
CA LYS A 78 15.63 0.85 4.79
C LYS A 78 15.86 0.95 6.29
N GLU A 79 16.68 1.90 6.72
CA GLU A 79 17.04 2.14 8.10
C GLU A 79 15.84 2.64 8.92
N GLU A 80 15.12 3.63 8.40
CA GLU A 80 13.86 4.14 8.94
C GLU A 80 12.81 3.03 9.02
N TYR A 81 12.61 2.31 7.92
CA TYR A 81 11.64 1.21 7.86
C TYR A 81 11.94 0.14 8.92
N ALA A 82 13.20 -0.28 9.04
CA ALA A 82 13.60 -1.28 10.04
C ALA A 82 13.45 -0.76 11.47
N ARG A 83 13.82 0.50 11.74
CA ARG A 83 13.67 1.14 13.06
C ARG A 83 12.20 1.19 13.49
N ASP A 84 11.32 1.62 12.60
CA ASP A 84 9.91 1.79 12.90
C ASP A 84 9.24 0.42 13.15
N LEU A 85 9.58 -0.59 12.34
CA LEU A 85 9.12 -1.96 12.57
C LEU A 85 9.66 -2.57 13.87
N LYS A 86 10.94 -2.34 14.22
CA LYS A 86 11.49 -2.78 15.52
C LYS A 86 10.73 -2.17 16.70
N THR A 87 10.35 -0.90 16.58
CA THR A 87 9.54 -0.21 17.58
C THR A 87 8.15 -0.86 17.69
N ALA A 88 7.50 -1.14 16.57
CA ALA A 88 6.20 -1.81 16.55
C ALA A 88 6.27 -3.24 17.13
N ILE A 89 7.29 -4.02 16.77
CA ILE A 89 7.56 -5.36 17.30
C ILE A 89 7.70 -5.32 18.83
N ALA A 90 8.51 -4.40 19.35
CA ALA A 90 8.67 -4.21 20.79
C ALA A 90 7.31 -3.90 21.46
N GLY A 91 6.53 -2.99 20.87
CA GLY A 91 5.18 -2.67 21.35
C GLY A 91 4.25 -3.89 21.40
N VAL A 92 4.25 -4.75 20.38
CA VAL A 92 3.46 -6.00 20.38
C VAL A 92 3.87 -6.91 21.53
N ARG A 93 5.18 -7.09 21.75
CA ARG A 93 5.72 -8.00 22.76
C ARG A 93 5.48 -7.49 24.18
N ASP A 94 5.75 -6.21 24.42
CA ASP A 94 5.57 -5.58 25.71
C ASP A 94 4.09 -5.59 26.15
N ASN A 95 3.18 -5.48 25.18
CA ASN A 95 1.74 -5.48 25.43
C ASN A 95 1.08 -6.84 25.22
N LYS A 96 1.83 -7.90 24.89
CA LYS A 96 1.26 -9.23 24.64
C LYS A 96 0.43 -9.75 25.82
N ALA A 97 0.87 -9.43 27.04
CA ALA A 97 0.12 -9.74 28.26
C ALA A 97 -1.19 -8.95 28.40
N ALA A 98 -1.23 -7.70 27.92
CA ALA A 98 -2.44 -6.85 27.92
C ALA A 98 -3.52 -7.37 26.97
N TYR A 99 -3.13 -8.09 25.91
CA TYR A 99 -4.06 -8.87 25.09
C TYR A 99 -4.50 -10.18 25.75
N HIS A 100 -4.14 -10.43 27.02
CA HIS A 100 -4.39 -11.71 27.71
C HIS A 100 -3.91 -12.94 26.92
N ASN A 101 -2.86 -12.79 26.09
CA ASN A 101 -2.41 -13.79 25.11
C ASN A 101 -3.51 -14.24 24.11
N GLN A 102 -4.54 -13.42 23.89
CA GLN A 102 -5.60 -13.64 22.92
C GLN A 102 -5.14 -13.17 21.54
N GLN A 103 -4.52 -14.09 20.80
CA GLN A 103 -4.02 -13.82 19.45
C GLN A 103 -5.14 -13.40 18.48
N GLU A 104 -6.37 -13.88 18.69
CA GLU A 104 -7.52 -13.52 17.86
C GLU A 104 -7.91 -12.04 18.00
N GLU A 105 -7.99 -11.54 19.24
CA GLU A 105 -8.27 -10.12 19.51
C GLU A 105 -7.17 -9.22 18.95
N PHE A 106 -5.91 -9.64 19.12
CA PHE A 106 -4.76 -8.97 18.51
C PHE A 106 -4.91 -8.92 16.98
N ASN A 107 -5.13 -10.06 16.32
CA ASN A 107 -5.31 -10.12 14.86
C ASN A 107 -6.47 -9.24 14.39
N ARG A 108 -7.59 -9.23 15.12
CA ARG A 108 -8.74 -8.38 14.81
C ARG A 108 -8.39 -6.89 14.90
N SER A 109 -7.61 -6.50 15.91
CA SER A 109 -7.13 -5.12 16.04
C SER A 109 -6.17 -4.72 14.90
N LEU A 110 -5.37 -5.66 14.39
CA LEU A 110 -4.46 -5.40 13.26
C LEU A 110 -5.24 -5.14 11.96
N VAL A 111 -6.35 -5.84 11.71
CA VAL A 111 -7.16 -5.62 10.49
C VAL A 111 -7.59 -4.16 10.36
N VAL A 112 -8.05 -3.54 11.45
CA VAL A 112 -8.46 -2.14 11.44
C VAL A 112 -7.28 -1.21 11.14
N GLN A 113 -6.11 -1.51 11.71
CA GLN A 113 -4.89 -0.72 11.49
C GLN A 113 -4.36 -0.87 10.06
N ILE A 114 -4.45 -2.07 9.47
CA ILE A 114 -4.08 -2.34 8.07
C ILE A 114 -4.93 -1.49 7.13
N GLU A 115 -6.25 -1.46 7.32
CA GLU A 115 -7.14 -0.66 6.47
C GLU A 115 -6.90 0.84 6.64
N ALA A 116 -6.65 1.30 7.88
CA ALA A 116 -6.27 2.69 8.12
C ALA A 116 -4.93 3.06 7.46
N CYS A 117 -3.95 2.16 7.48
CA CYS A 117 -2.67 2.33 6.79
C CYS A 117 -2.89 2.47 5.29
N LYS A 118 -3.69 1.60 4.68
CA LYS A 118 -3.95 1.61 3.22
C LYS A 118 -4.51 2.94 2.76
N VAL A 119 -5.52 3.45 3.47
CA VAL A 119 -6.12 4.76 3.17
C VAL A 119 -5.09 5.89 3.30
N GLN A 120 -4.29 5.90 4.36
CA GLN A 120 -3.28 6.94 4.57
C GLN A 120 -2.15 6.88 3.53
N ALA A 121 -1.66 5.68 3.21
CA ALA A 121 -0.62 5.49 2.20
C ALA A 121 -1.13 5.86 0.80
N GLU A 122 -2.35 5.45 0.44
CA GLU A 122 -2.99 5.83 -0.82
C GLU A 122 -3.11 7.36 -0.93
N HIS A 123 -3.61 8.03 0.11
CA HIS A 123 -3.71 9.49 0.13
C HIS A 123 -2.36 10.17 -0.07
N ARG A 124 -1.31 9.68 0.61
CA ARG A 124 0.05 10.21 0.45
C ARG A 124 0.58 10.02 -0.98
N LEU A 125 0.34 8.85 -1.59
CA LEU A 125 0.77 8.57 -2.96
C LEU A 125 0.00 9.39 -3.99
N ASN A 126 -1.29 9.65 -3.76
CA ASN A 126 -2.11 10.50 -4.64
C ASN A 126 -1.77 11.99 -4.52
N ALA A 127 -1.08 12.39 -3.45
CA ALA A 127 -0.67 13.77 -3.22
C ALA A 127 0.74 14.09 -3.74
N LYS A 128 1.48 13.08 -4.23
CA LYS A 128 2.77 13.26 -4.91
C LYS A 128 2.57 13.67 -6.37
#